data_AF-A0A520JKD2-F1
#
_entry.id   AF-A0A520JKD2-F1
#
_cell.length_a   1.000
_cell.length_b   1.000
_cell.length_c   1.000
_cell.angle_alpha   90.00
_cell.angle_beta   90.00
_cell.angle_gamma   90.00
#
_symmetry.space_group_name_H-M   'P 1'
#
loop_
_entity.id
_entity.type
_entity.pdbx_description
1 polymer ?
#
loop_
_entity_poly.entity_id
_entity_poly.type
_entity_poly.pdbx_seq_one_letter_code
_entity_poly.pdbx_strand_id
1 'polypeptide(L)'
;VDINPDREEWGRRFGMTHFANPKDGGDIVAHIVALTDGGADYSFDATGNTTVMRQALECCHRGWGTSIVIGVAEAGKEISTRPFQLVTGRNWRGTAFGGARGRTDTPKIVDWYMNGMIQIDPMITHRLTLDEINKGFDLMHAGESIRSVVIY
;
A
#
# COMPACT_ATOMS: atom_id res chain seq x y z
N VAL A 1 -6.08 5.82 1.10
CA VAL A 1 -6.83 6.07 -0.15
C VAL A 1 -7.19 4.72 -0.73
N ASP A 2 -8.48 4.43 -0.86
CA ASP A 2 -8.94 3.16 -1.45
C ASP A 2 -10.31 3.39 -2.11
N ILE A 3 -10.63 2.63 -3.15
CA ILE A 3 -11.92 2.69 -3.85
C ILE A 3 -13.00 1.83 -3.18
N ASN A 4 -12.60 0.96 -2.24
CA ASN A 4 -13.48 0.13 -1.45
C ASN A 4 -13.61 0.76 -0.03
N PRO A 5 -14.80 1.28 0.34
CA PRO A 5 -15.02 1.89 1.66
C PRO A 5 -14.85 0.90 2.81
N ASP A 6 -15.03 -0.41 2.59
CA ASP A 6 -14.86 -1.45 3.62
C ASP A 6 -13.39 -1.56 4.08
N ARG A 7 -12.45 -0.95 3.34
CA ARG A 7 -11.03 -0.86 3.75
C ARG A 7 -10.76 0.21 4.78
N GLU A 8 -11.70 1.14 5.01
CA GLU A 8 -11.51 2.21 5.98
C GLU A 8 -11.33 1.66 7.40
N GLU A 9 -12.20 0.75 7.83
CA GLU A 9 -12.15 0.16 9.17
C GLU A 9 -10.80 -0.53 9.41
N TRP A 10 -10.34 -1.31 8.42
CA TRP A 10 -9.03 -1.96 8.46
C TRP A 10 -7.89 -0.95 8.55
N GLY A 11 -7.91 0.10 7.74
CA GLY A 11 -6.91 1.15 7.81
C GLY A 11 -6.86 1.78 9.21
N ARG A 12 -8.01 2.11 9.79
CA ARG A 12 -8.10 2.72 11.14
C ARG A 12 -7.56 1.78 12.22
N ARG A 13 -7.83 0.49 12.12
CA ARG A 13 -7.27 -0.54 13.03
C ARG A 13 -5.73 -0.56 13.03
N PHE A 14 -5.11 -0.23 11.90
CA PHE A 14 -3.65 -0.16 11.75
C PHE A 14 -3.10 1.27 11.82
N GLY A 15 -3.86 2.23 12.35
CA GLY A 15 -3.38 3.58 12.66
C GLY A 15 -3.66 4.65 11.60
N MET A 16 -4.44 4.36 10.56
CA MET A 16 -4.87 5.36 9.59
C MET A 16 -5.76 6.42 10.25
N THR A 17 -5.41 7.69 10.08
CA THR A 17 -6.14 8.82 10.66
C THR A 17 -7.21 9.38 9.72
N HIS A 18 -6.95 9.38 8.41
CA HIS A 18 -7.83 9.90 7.38
C HIS A 18 -8.03 8.88 6.27
N PHE A 19 -9.27 8.77 5.79
CA PHE A 19 -9.62 7.96 4.63
C PHE A 19 -10.13 8.88 3.52
N ALA A 20 -9.84 8.52 2.27
CA ALA A 20 -10.32 9.24 1.10
C ALA A 20 -10.63 8.21 0.01
N ASN A 21 -11.86 8.24 -0.49
CA ASN A 21 -12.30 7.41 -1.60
C ASN A 21 -12.30 8.25 -2.89
N PRO A 22 -11.47 7.92 -3.90
CA PRO A 22 -11.43 8.65 -5.16
C PRO A 22 -12.77 8.68 -5.92
N LYS A 23 -13.71 7.76 -5.61
CA LYS A 23 -15.04 7.72 -6.22
C LYS A 23 -15.99 8.80 -5.70
N ASP A 24 -15.66 9.46 -4.60
CA ASP A 24 -16.48 10.55 -4.04
C ASP A 24 -16.35 11.86 -4.86
N GLY A 25 -15.48 11.85 -5.88
CA GLY A 25 -15.30 12.94 -6.83
C GLY A 25 -14.14 13.88 -6.47
N GLY A 26 -13.80 14.76 -7.42
CA GLY A 26 -12.69 15.70 -7.31
C GLY A 26 -11.32 15.10 -7.66
N ASP A 27 -10.28 15.93 -7.56
CA ASP A 27 -8.90 15.53 -7.77
C ASP A 27 -8.28 15.05 -6.45
N ILE A 28 -8.04 13.73 -6.36
CA ILE A 28 -7.46 13.10 -5.16
C ILE A 28 -6.07 13.66 -4.82
N VAL A 29 -5.27 14.05 -5.81
CA VAL A 29 -3.93 14.62 -5.58
C VAL A 29 -4.09 15.98 -4.91
N ALA A 30 -4.93 16.85 -5.47
CA ALA A 30 -5.21 18.16 -4.90
C ALA A 30 -5.80 18.05 -3.48
N HIS A 31 -6.71 17.10 -3.26
CA HIS A 31 -7.29 16.83 -1.96
C HIS A 31 -6.23 16.47 -0.93
N ILE A 32 -5.33 15.52 -1.24
CA ILE A 32 -4.26 15.11 -0.31
C ILE A 32 -3.30 16.27 -0.04
N VAL A 33 -2.91 17.03 -1.07
CA VAL A 33 -2.03 18.20 -0.93
C VAL A 33 -2.65 19.24 0.01
N ALA A 34 -3.95 19.52 -0.14
CA ALA A 34 -4.65 20.44 0.75
C ALA A 34 -4.78 19.89 2.17
N LEU A 35 -5.11 18.61 2.32
CA LEU A 35 -5.23 17.93 3.63
C LEU A 35 -3.91 17.96 4.42
N THR A 36 -2.78 17.97 3.72
CA THR A 36 -1.43 17.90 4.30
C THR A 36 -0.65 19.21 4.19
N ASP A 37 -1.32 20.32 3.86
CA ASP A 37 -0.73 21.66 3.73
C ASP A 37 0.52 21.72 2.83
N GLY A 38 0.51 21.01 1.70
CA GLY A 38 1.61 21.02 0.73
C GLY A 38 1.99 19.67 0.13
N GLY A 39 1.43 18.58 0.68
CA GLY A 39 1.68 17.21 0.25
C GLY A 39 2.32 16.36 1.35
N ALA A 40 2.20 15.04 1.24
CA ALA A 40 2.75 14.13 2.23
C ALA A 40 4.28 14.01 2.13
N ASP A 41 4.98 13.92 3.27
CA ASP A 41 6.43 13.65 3.29
C ASP A 41 6.78 12.34 2.59
N TYR A 42 5.94 11.32 2.80
CA TYR A 42 6.06 10.02 2.17
C TYR A 42 4.72 9.57 1.60
N SER A 43 4.76 8.94 0.44
CA SER A 43 3.63 8.21 -0.11
C SER A 43 4.04 6.82 -0.55
N PHE A 44 3.08 5.89 -0.54
CA PHE A 44 3.30 4.49 -0.89
C PHE A 44 2.20 4.03 -1.84
N ASP A 45 2.57 3.57 -3.04
CA ASP A 45 1.64 2.82 -3.88
C ASP A 45 1.71 1.34 -3.51
N ALA A 46 0.58 0.79 -3.06
CA ALA A 46 0.41 -0.63 -2.76
C ALA A 46 -0.60 -1.31 -3.70
N THR A 47 -0.87 -0.71 -4.87
CA THR A 47 -1.92 -1.19 -5.79
C THR A 47 -1.39 -1.88 -7.05
N GLY A 48 -0.23 -1.45 -7.55
CA GLY A 48 0.27 -1.92 -8.86
C GLY A 48 -0.35 -1.16 -10.04
N ASN A 49 -1.14 -0.11 -9.81
CA ASN A 49 -1.74 0.71 -10.86
C ASN A 49 -0.87 1.92 -11.19
N THR A 50 -0.40 2.06 -12.44
CA THR A 50 0.51 3.16 -12.82
C THR A 50 -0.09 4.56 -12.71
N THR A 51 -1.42 4.69 -12.79
CA THR A 51 -2.10 5.97 -12.53
C THR A 51 -2.00 6.33 -11.05
N VAL A 52 -2.23 5.36 -10.15
CA VAL A 52 -2.10 5.56 -8.71
C VAL A 52 -0.65 5.82 -8.33
N MET A 53 0.32 5.13 -8.94
CA MET A 53 1.74 5.41 -8.74
C MET A 53 2.09 6.87 -9.06
N ARG A 54 1.59 7.40 -10.19
CA ARG A 54 1.78 8.81 -10.55
C ARG A 54 1.12 9.74 -9.52
N GLN A 55 -0.11 9.47 -9.13
CA GLN A 55 -0.84 10.27 -8.15
C GLN A 55 -0.13 10.27 -6.78
N ALA A 56 0.41 9.13 -6.35
CA ALA A 56 1.19 8.99 -5.13
C ALA A 56 2.45 9.89 -5.17
N LEU A 57 3.15 9.96 -6.30
CA LEU A 57 4.25 10.91 -6.45
C LEU A 57 3.76 12.36 -6.39
N GLU A 58 2.72 12.69 -7.15
CA GLU A 58 2.29 14.08 -7.31
C GLU A 58 1.66 14.65 -6.02
N CYS A 59 1.16 13.80 -5.12
CA CYS A 59 0.66 14.20 -3.80
C CYS A 59 1.75 14.32 -2.72
N CYS A 60 3.01 13.98 -3.02
CA CYS A 60 4.12 14.21 -2.09
C CYS A 60 4.45 15.70 -1.95
N HIS A 61 5.01 16.05 -0.80
CA HIS A 61 5.43 17.42 -0.51
C HIS A 61 6.46 17.90 -1.53
N ARG A 62 6.28 19.12 -2.02
CA ARG A 62 7.27 19.79 -2.88
C ARG A 62 8.55 20.08 -2.08
N GLY A 63 9.72 19.77 -2.63
CA GLY A 63 11.01 20.06 -2.00
C GLY A 63 11.70 18.83 -1.41
N TRP A 64 10.97 17.94 -0.73
CA TRP A 64 11.57 16.79 -0.04
C TRP A 64 10.77 15.48 -0.11
N GLY A 65 9.54 15.51 -0.60
CA GLY A 65 8.65 14.35 -0.51
C GLY A 65 9.17 13.13 -1.29
N THR A 66 8.94 11.93 -0.75
CA THR A 66 9.39 10.67 -1.37
C THR A 66 8.22 9.73 -1.61
N SER A 67 8.06 9.29 -2.85
CA SER A 67 7.07 8.27 -3.22
C SER A 67 7.73 6.92 -3.45
N ILE A 68 7.15 5.88 -2.84
CA ILE A 68 7.65 4.50 -2.89
C ILE A 68 6.62 3.62 -3.60
N VAL A 69 7.03 3.01 -4.71
CA VAL A 69 6.25 1.99 -5.41
C VAL A 69 6.50 0.64 -4.75
N ILE A 70 5.44 0.06 -4.17
CA ILE A 70 5.42 -1.30 -3.60
C ILE A 70 4.65 -2.25 -4.53
N GLY A 71 3.55 -1.78 -5.12
CA GLY A 71 2.72 -2.55 -6.04
C GLY A 71 3.45 -2.92 -7.33
N VAL A 72 3.16 -4.12 -7.85
CA VAL A 72 3.75 -4.62 -9.11
C VAL A 72 2.77 -4.35 -10.24
N ALA A 73 3.17 -3.53 -11.22
CA ALA A 73 2.35 -3.26 -12.39
C ALA A 73 2.34 -4.43 -13.38
N GLU A 74 1.27 -4.47 -14.19
CA GLU A 74 1.17 -5.41 -15.31
C GLU A 74 2.31 -5.22 -16.31
N ALA A 75 2.61 -6.30 -17.05
CA ALA A 75 3.67 -6.28 -18.06
C ALA A 75 3.43 -5.20 -19.13
N GLY A 76 4.49 -4.47 -19.48
CA GLY A 76 4.46 -3.44 -20.52
C GLY A 76 3.87 -2.09 -20.09
N LYS A 77 3.47 -1.91 -18.83
CA LYS A 77 3.01 -0.62 -18.31
C LYS A 77 4.18 0.28 -17.95
N GLU A 78 4.00 1.58 -18.18
CA GLU A 78 4.97 2.61 -17.83
C GLU A 78 4.36 3.58 -16.82
N ILE A 79 5.22 4.08 -15.92
CA ILE A 79 4.90 5.23 -15.08
C ILE A 79 5.40 6.50 -15.77
N SER A 80 4.66 7.58 -15.62
CA SER A 80 5.04 8.88 -16.18
C SER A 80 4.61 10.02 -15.26
N THR A 81 5.35 11.12 -15.30
CA THR A 81 4.99 12.39 -14.66
C THR A 81 5.72 13.53 -15.38
N ARG A 82 5.42 14.77 -15.03
CA ARG A 82 6.19 15.92 -15.51
C ARG A 82 7.55 15.95 -14.79
N PRO A 83 8.70 16.09 -15.49
CA PRO A 83 10.02 16.15 -14.86
C PRO A 83 10.14 17.22 -13.77
N PHE A 84 9.36 18.30 -13.89
CA PHE A 84 9.28 19.36 -12.89
C PHE A 84 8.92 18.86 -11.49
N GLN A 85 8.16 17.76 -11.37
CA GLN A 85 7.83 17.16 -10.07
C GLN A 85 9.10 16.70 -9.33
N LEU A 86 10.08 16.16 -10.06
CA LEU A 86 11.36 15.69 -9.51
C LEU A 86 12.35 16.84 -9.34
N VAL A 87 12.44 17.74 -10.33
CA VAL A 87 13.29 18.95 -10.26
C VAL A 87 12.96 19.78 -9.02
N THR A 88 11.68 19.84 -8.65
CA THR A 88 11.23 20.55 -7.44
C THR A 88 11.36 19.73 -6.15
N GLY A 89 12.18 18.69 -6.14
CA GLY A 89 12.67 18.03 -4.92
C GLY A 89 11.95 16.74 -4.53
N ARG A 90 11.01 16.23 -5.33
CA ARG A 90 10.42 14.91 -5.06
C ARG A 90 11.34 13.79 -5.48
N ASN A 91 11.28 12.68 -4.74
CA ASN A 91 11.98 11.44 -5.05
C ASN A 91 10.98 10.35 -5.42
N TRP A 92 11.28 9.57 -6.46
CA TRP A 92 10.47 8.41 -6.83
C TRP A 92 11.32 7.15 -6.76
N ARG A 93 10.94 6.19 -5.92
CA ARG A 93 11.71 4.97 -5.65
C ARG A 93 10.80 3.75 -5.68
N GLY A 94 11.40 2.57 -5.82
CA GLY A 94 10.72 1.29 -5.64
C GLY A 94 11.29 0.51 -4.46
N THR A 95 10.58 -0.52 -4.02
CA THR A 95 11.10 -1.49 -3.06
C THR A 95 10.74 -2.91 -3.48
N ALA A 96 11.63 -3.86 -3.18
CA ALA A 96 11.38 -5.28 -3.33
C ALA A 96 11.50 -5.91 -1.94
N PHE A 97 10.47 -6.65 -1.52
CA PHE A 97 10.43 -7.30 -0.20
C PHE A 97 10.73 -6.33 0.97
N GLY A 98 10.31 -5.06 0.84
CA GLY A 98 10.57 -4.02 1.85
C GLY A 98 12.05 -3.65 2.03
N GLY A 99 12.93 -4.09 1.12
CA GLY A 99 14.39 -3.92 1.25
C GLY A 99 15.06 -4.94 2.19
N ALA A 100 14.30 -5.92 2.70
CA ALA A 100 14.84 -6.93 3.60
C ALA A 100 15.72 -7.95 2.85
N ARG A 101 16.82 -8.36 3.47
CA ARG A 101 17.63 -9.49 2.96
C ARG A 101 17.01 -10.77 3.48
N GLY A 102 16.28 -11.48 2.63
CA GLY A 102 15.45 -12.65 2.98
C GLY A 102 15.98 -13.50 4.14
N ARG A 103 17.08 -14.21 3.97
CA ARG A 103 17.61 -15.12 5.01
C ARG A 103 18.09 -14.43 6.28
N THR A 104 18.63 -13.22 6.18
CA THR A 104 19.29 -12.53 7.30
C THR A 104 18.31 -11.71 8.12
N ASP A 105 17.32 -11.10 7.48
CA ASP A 105 16.42 -10.14 8.13
C ASP A 105 15.05 -10.74 8.47
N THR A 106 14.62 -11.85 7.83
CA THR A 106 13.35 -12.52 8.20
C THR A 106 13.30 -12.98 9.66
N PRO A 107 14.36 -13.57 10.26
CA PRO A 107 14.34 -13.92 11.68
C PRO A 107 14.06 -12.72 12.59
N LYS A 108 14.58 -11.54 12.25
CA LYS A 108 14.31 -10.31 13.01
C LYS A 108 12.84 -9.88 12.92
N ILE A 109 12.20 -10.06 11.77
CA ILE A 109 10.76 -9.78 11.60
C ILE A 109 9.94 -10.73 12.49
N VAL A 110 10.36 -12.00 12.59
CA VAL A 110 9.75 -12.96 13.53
C VAL A 110 9.96 -12.51 14.97
N ASP A 111 11.17 -12.08 15.34
CA ASP A 111 11.44 -11.56 16.68
C ASP A 111 10.57 -10.33 16.99
N TRP A 112 10.37 -9.42 16.02
CA TRP A 112 9.49 -8.26 16.18
C TRP A 112 8.04 -8.67 16.43
N TYR A 113 7.57 -9.70 15.74
CA TYR A 113 6.24 -10.26 15.96
C TYR A 113 6.13 -10.91 17.35
N MET A 114 7.07 -11.77 17.72
CA MET A 114 7.08 -12.45 19.02
C MET A 114 7.18 -11.48 20.21
N ASN A 115 7.85 -10.34 20.01
CA ASN A 115 7.96 -9.27 21.00
C ASN A 115 6.78 -8.26 20.94
N GLY A 116 5.76 -8.50 20.12
CA GLY A 116 4.58 -7.64 20.01
C GLY A 116 4.81 -6.28 19.36
N MET A 117 5.95 -6.07 18.69
CA MET A 117 6.28 -4.81 18.01
C MET A 117 5.55 -4.64 16.67
N ILE A 118 5.12 -5.75 16.06
CA ILE A 118 4.30 -5.75 14.83
C ILE A 118 3.10 -6.68 15.00
N GLN A 119 1.97 -6.29 14.42
CA GLN A 119 0.75 -7.08 14.43
C GLN A 119 0.64 -7.91 13.14
N ILE A 120 0.58 -9.23 13.28
CA ILE A 120 0.36 -10.16 12.15
C ILE A 120 -0.99 -10.86 12.28
N ASP A 121 -1.36 -11.32 13.48
CA ASP A 121 -2.58 -12.09 13.70
C ASP A 121 -3.86 -11.44 13.17
N PRO A 122 -4.10 -10.13 13.36
CA PRO A 122 -5.28 -9.47 12.80
C PRO A 122 -5.39 -9.56 11.28
N MET A 123 -4.28 -9.71 10.55
CA MET A 123 -4.29 -9.82 9.09
C MET A 123 -4.81 -11.18 8.62
N ILE A 124 -4.80 -12.21 9.48
CA ILE A 124 -5.31 -13.55 9.17
C ILE A 124 -6.84 -13.54 9.33
N THR A 125 -7.52 -13.23 8.23
CA THR A 125 -8.99 -13.18 8.18
C THR A 125 -9.64 -14.55 8.00
N HIS A 126 -8.92 -15.50 7.39
CA HIS A 126 -9.45 -16.82 7.08
C HIS A 126 -8.39 -17.89 7.35
N ARG A 127 -8.83 -19.03 7.87
CA ARG A 127 -8.04 -20.26 8.00
C ARG A 127 -8.75 -21.35 7.21
N LEU A 128 -8.02 -21.97 6.30
CA LEU A 128 -8.54 -22.94 5.33
C LEU A 128 -7.73 -24.23 5.43
N THR A 129 -8.33 -25.36 5.05
CA THR A 129 -7.57 -26.60 4.80
C THR A 129 -6.95 -26.57 3.40
N LEU A 130 -6.02 -27.49 3.12
CA LEU A 130 -5.46 -27.63 1.78
C LEU A 130 -6.53 -27.98 0.72
N ASP A 131 -7.53 -28.77 1.09
CA ASP A 131 -8.65 -29.12 0.20
C ASP A 131 -9.52 -27.90 -0.17
N GLU A 132 -9.54 -26.87 0.68
CA GLU A 132 -10.27 -25.62 0.46
C GLU A 132 -9.45 -24.56 -0.30
N ILE A 133 -8.27 -24.89 -0.86
CA ILE A 133 -7.37 -23.91 -1.47
C ILE A 133 -8.04 -23.01 -2.52
N ASN A 134 -8.93 -23.56 -3.35
CA ASN A 134 -9.65 -22.79 -4.39
C ASN A 134 -10.60 -21.74 -3.79
N LYS A 135 -11.26 -22.04 -2.67
CA LYS A 135 -12.08 -21.07 -1.93
C LYS A 135 -11.24 -19.87 -1.48
N GLY A 136 -9.96 -20.10 -1.15
CA GLY A 136 -9.02 -19.03 -0.85
C GLY A 136 -8.82 -18.05 -2.01
N PHE A 137 -8.76 -18.56 -3.25
CA PHE A 137 -8.70 -17.72 -4.44
C PHE A 137 -10.02 -16.97 -4.68
N ASP A 138 -11.17 -17.59 -4.45
CA ASP A 138 -12.47 -16.92 -4.59
C ASP A 138 -12.60 -15.72 -3.63
N LEU A 139 -12.24 -15.92 -2.35
CA LEU A 139 -12.21 -14.86 -1.33
C LEU A 139 -11.24 -13.71 -1.67
N MET A 140 -10.14 -14.02 -2.36
CA MET A 140 -9.19 -13.01 -2.83
C MET A 140 -9.79 -12.14 -3.94
N HIS A 141 -10.46 -12.75 -4.92
CA HIS A 141 -11.10 -12.02 -6.02
C HIS A 141 -12.29 -11.18 -5.56
N ALA A 142 -13.09 -11.71 -4.62
CA ALA A 142 -14.22 -10.99 -4.03
C ALA A 142 -13.79 -9.82 -3.14
N GLY A 143 -12.52 -9.77 -2.70
CA GLY A 143 -12.01 -8.76 -1.78
C GLY A 143 -12.45 -8.97 -0.31
N GLU A 144 -13.04 -10.12 0.01
CA GLU A 144 -13.54 -10.47 1.34
C GLU A 144 -12.43 -10.89 2.31
N SER A 145 -11.24 -11.18 1.80
CA SER A 145 -10.06 -11.52 2.62
C SER A 145 -9.02 -10.39 2.69
N ILE A 146 -8.25 -10.37 3.78
CA ILE A 146 -6.97 -9.65 3.86
C ILE A 146 -5.85 -10.66 3.62
N ARG A 147 -5.77 -11.71 4.45
CA ARG A 147 -4.96 -12.91 4.23
C ARG A 147 -5.73 -14.16 4.63
N SER A 148 -5.51 -15.21 3.87
CA SER A 148 -5.98 -16.57 4.15
C SER A 148 -4.77 -17.46 4.42
N VAL A 149 -4.80 -18.22 5.52
CA VAL A 149 -3.74 -19.18 5.88
C VAL A 149 -4.25 -20.59 5.64
N VAL A 150 -3.51 -21.36 4.86
CA VAL A 150 -3.78 -22.79 4.64
C VAL A 150 -3.02 -23.61 5.68
N ILE A 151 -3.73 -24.43 6.43
CA ILE A 151 -3.16 -25.34 7.43
C ILE A 151 -3.14 -26.75 6.84
N TYR A 152 -1.99 -27.40 6.91
CA TYR A 152 -1.76 -28.76 6.40
C TYR A 152 -1.19 -29.66 7.50
#